data_AF-A0A8J4Y5Z5-F1
#
_entry.id   AF-A0A8J4Y5Z5-F1
#
_cell.length_a   1.000
_cell.length_b   1.000
_cell.length_c   1.000
_cell.angle_alpha   90.00
_cell.angle_beta   90.00
_cell.angle_gamma   90.00
#
_symmetry.space_group_name_H-M   'P 1'
#
loop_
_entity.id
_entity.type
_entity.pdbx_description
1 polymer ?
#
loop_
_entity_poly.entity_id
_entity_poly.type
_entity_poly.pdbx_seq_one_letter_code
_entity_poly.pdbx_strand_id
1 'polypeptide(L)'
;MLVKSRPVEIFHRRTSTGLIYKNCPDWWIFDRVPPVNMEDQLFDMFKDENDNTVHMGKFLAALTETGMRKGDPRLAELRRNLMEVHTTMDDPRHSPPFSISVDRPTFKR
;
A
#
# COMPACT_ATOMS: atom_id res chain seq x y z
N MET A 1 3.69 44.56 -26.65
CA MET A 1 3.42 44.79 -25.21
C MET A 1 4.58 44.21 -24.42
N LEU A 2 5.31 45.05 -23.68
CA LEU A 2 6.54 44.70 -22.96
C LEU A 2 6.18 44.15 -21.57
N VAL A 3 6.55 42.91 -21.24
CA VAL A 3 6.40 42.35 -19.89
C VAL A 3 7.54 42.90 -19.01
N LYS A 4 7.21 43.79 -18.08
CA LYS A 4 8.18 44.33 -17.11
C LYS A 4 8.41 43.31 -15.99
N SER A 5 9.54 42.61 -16.05
CA SER A 5 10.08 41.82 -14.95
C SER A 5 10.46 42.75 -13.79
N ARG A 6 9.86 42.59 -12.62
CA ARG A 6 10.28 43.29 -11.39
C ARG A 6 11.35 42.47 -10.66
N PRO A 7 12.38 43.09 -10.08
CA PRO A 7 13.49 42.38 -9.46
C PRO A 7 13.09 41.78 -8.11
N VAL A 8 13.60 40.58 -7.80
CA VAL A 8 13.44 39.93 -6.50
C VAL A 8 14.52 40.48 -5.57
N GLU A 9 14.16 41.41 -4.69
CA GLU A 9 15.03 41.80 -3.59
C GLU A 9 14.95 40.74 -2.47
N ILE A 10 16.04 40.00 -2.29
CA ILE A 10 16.18 38.99 -1.25
C ILE A 10 16.60 39.71 0.03
N PHE A 11 15.65 40.00 0.92
CA PHE A 11 15.93 40.56 2.23
C PHE A 11 16.36 39.45 3.19
N HIS A 12 17.66 39.39 3.50
CA HIS A 12 18.18 38.50 4.55
C HIS A 12 18.02 39.14 5.93
N ARG A 13 16.97 38.75 6.66
CA ARG A 13 16.92 38.91 8.11
C ARG A 13 17.28 37.59 8.78
N ARG A 14 18.40 37.58 9.50
CA ARG A 14 18.91 36.45 10.29
C ARG A 14 18.15 36.41 11.61
N THR A 15 17.36 35.35 11.86
CA THR A 15 16.79 35.05 13.18
C THR A 15 17.10 33.60 13.57
N SER A 16 17.44 33.41 14.85
CA SER A 16 18.15 32.26 15.42
C SER A 16 17.28 31.04 15.78
N THR A 17 16.07 30.94 15.25
CA THR A 17 15.16 29.84 15.58
C THR A 17 14.42 29.41 14.32
N GLY A 18 14.78 28.23 13.81
CA GLY A 18 14.00 27.37 12.92
C GLY A 18 13.32 28.02 11.71
N LEU A 19 13.72 27.64 10.51
CA LEU A 19 13.06 28.02 9.26
C LEU A 19 11.59 27.56 9.27
N ILE A 20 10.67 28.42 9.68
CA ILE A 20 9.24 28.28 9.35
C ILE A 20 9.06 28.99 8.02
N TYR A 21 9.05 28.20 6.94
CA TYR A 21 8.74 28.68 5.59
C TYR A 21 7.29 29.18 5.57
N LYS A 22 7.11 30.51 5.64
CA LYS A 22 5.79 31.18 5.65
C LYS A 22 5.20 31.43 4.26
N ASN A 23 5.60 30.65 3.25
CA ASN A 23 5.00 30.72 1.90
C ASN A 23 5.29 29.42 1.14
N CYS A 24 4.73 28.30 1.61
CA CYS A 24 4.54 27.14 0.75
C CYS A 24 3.18 27.27 0.06
N PRO A 25 3.12 27.35 -1.27
CA PRO A 25 1.91 27.03 -2.01
C PRO A 25 1.43 25.62 -1.60
N ASP A 26 0.11 25.40 -1.54
CA ASP A 26 -0.53 24.16 -1.10
C ASP A 26 -0.01 22.88 -1.78
N TRP A 27 0.70 23.02 -2.91
CA TRP A 27 1.28 21.93 -3.69
C TRP A 27 2.68 21.45 -3.24
N TRP A 28 3.24 21.96 -2.14
CA TRP A 28 4.48 21.42 -1.53
C TRP A 28 4.27 20.72 -0.17
N ILE A 29 3.07 20.23 0.12
CA ILE A 29 2.88 19.27 1.22
C ILE A 29 3.27 17.86 0.72
N PHE A 30 4.52 17.71 0.30
CA PHE A 30 5.18 16.41 0.25
C PHE A 30 6.11 16.36 1.46
N ASP A 31 5.60 15.88 2.60
CA ASP A 31 6.40 15.17 3.63
C ASP A 31 5.60 14.99 4.94
N ARG A 32 4.44 14.33 4.82
CA ARG A 32 3.94 13.52 5.93
C ARG A 32 2.91 12.50 5.45
N VAL A 33 3.20 11.78 4.37
CA VAL A 33 2.61 10.45 4.25
C VAL A 33 3.41 9.59 5.24
N PRO A 34 2.81 9.14 6.36
CA PRO A 34 3.51 8.20 7.24
C PRO A 34 3.99 7.01 6.40
N PRO A 35 5.12 6.38 6.74
CA PRO A 35 5.66 5.27 5.95
C PRO A 35 4.54 4.25 5.75
N VAL A 36 4.05 4.17 4.53
CA VAL A 36 2.91 3.31 4.27
C VAL A 36 3.45 1.90 4.16
N ASN A 37 3.00 1.04 5.07
CA ASN A 37 3.14 -0.38 4.83
C ASN A 37 2.24 -0.74 3.63
N MET A 38 2.86 -1.12 2.52
CA MET A 38 2.18 -1.51 1.29
C MET A 38 1.25 -2.71 1.53
N GLU A 39 1.62 -3.62 2.41
CA GLU A 39 0.79 -4.78 2.78
C GLU A 39 -0.49 -4.34 3.48
N ASP A 40 -0.41 -3.30 4.31
CA ASP A 40 -1.59 -2.74 4.98
C ASP A 40 -2.53 -2.08 3.97
N GLN A 41 -2.00 -1.34 3.00
CA GLN A 41 -2.81 -0.77 1.91
C GLN A 41 -3.44 -1.86 1.05
N LEU A 42 -2.68 -2.89 0.69
CA LEU A 42 -3.19 -4.01 -0.09
C LEU A 42 -4.31 -4.74 0.66
N PHE A 43 -4.14 -4.95 1.96
CA PHE A 43 -5.19 -5.52 2.80
C PHE A 43 -6.43 -4.63 2.81
N ASP A 44 -6.27 -3.32 3.02
CA ASP A 44 -7.40 -2.38 3.04
C ASP A 44 -8.13 -2.27 1.70
N MET A 45 -7.43 -2.50 0.58
CA MET A 45 -8.02 -2.50 -0.75
C MET A 45 -8.85 -3.76 -1.05
N PHE A 46 -8.49 -4.91 -0.46
CA PHE A 46 -9.12 -6.20 -0.76
C PHE A 46 -9.98 -6.78 0.37
N LYS A 47 -9.97 -6.17 1.56
CA LYS A 47 -10.77 -6.64 2.69
C LYS A 47 -12.27 -6.56 2.37
N ASP A 48 -13.01 -7.52 2.90
CA ASP A 48 -14.46 -7.41 2.97
C ASP A 48 -14.84 -6.43 4.09
N GLU A 49 -15.85 -5.57 3.84
CA GLU A 49 -16.35 -4.60 4.82
C GLU A 49 -17.00 -5.29 6.02
N ASN A 50 -17.55 -6.49 5.82
CA ASN A 50 -18.28 -7.21 6.86
C ASN A 50 -17.33 -7.99 7.79
N ASP A 51 -16.40 -8.74 7.20
CA ASP A 51 -15.62 -9.74 7.93
C ASP A 51 -14.21 -9.26 8.31
N ASN A 52 -13.76 -8.10 7.80
CA ASN A 52 -12.38 -7.62 7.95
C ASN A 52 -11.33 -8.67 7.57
N THR A 53 -11.64 -9.53 6.59
CA THR A 53 -10.73 -10.55 6.04
C THR A 53 -10.59 -10.36 4.53
N VAL A 54 -9.50 -10.87 3.98
CA VAL A 54 -9.26 -10.89 2.53
C VAL A 54 -9.52 -12.29 2.00
N HIS A 55 -10.43 -12.41 1.04
CA HIS A 55 -10.67 -13.67 0.34
C HIS A 55 -9.58 -13.89 -0.71
N MET A 56 -8.71 -14.88 -0.50
CA MET A 56 -7.52 -15.08 -1.35
C MET A 56 -7.85 -15.42 -2.80
N GLY A 57 -8.99 -16.06 -3.07
CA GLY A 57 -9.43 -16.33 -4.44
C GLY A 57 -9.67 -15.06 -5.26
N LYS A 58 -10.32 -14.05 -4.65
CA LYS A 58 -10.57 -12.74 -5.26
C LYS A 58 -9.26 -11.96 -5.42
N PHE A 59 -8.38 -12.03 -4.42
CA PHE A 59 -7.07 -11.41 -4.48
C PHE A 59 -6.22 -11.96 -5.65
N LEU A 60 -6.12 -13.29 -5.78
CA LEU A 60 -5.35 -13.94 -6.85
C LEU A 60 -5.97 -13.73 -8.23
N ALA A 61 -7.30 -13.64 -8.32
CA ALA A 61 -7.98 -13.28 -9.56
C ALA A 61 -7.56 -11.87 -10.01
N ALA A 62 -7.56 -10.89 -9.10
CA ALA A 62 -7.10 -9.54 -9.41
C ALA A 62 -5.61 -9.51 -9.83
N LEU A 63 -4.73 -10.28 -9.19
CA LEU A 63 -3.35 -10.42 -9.67
C LEU A 63 -3.29 -10.97 -11.10
N THR A 64 -4.15 -11.93 -11.43
CA THR A 64 -4.21 -12.51 -12.77
C THR A 64 -4.69 -11.49 -13.81
N GLU A 65 -5.64 -10.62 -13.44
CA GLU A 65 -6.12 -9.52 -14.29
C GLU A 65 -5.02 -8.49 -14.59
N THR A 66 -4.08 -8.25 -13.67
CA THR A 66 -2.91 -7.40 -13.93
C THR A 66 -1.89 -8.03 -14.88
N GLY A 67 -2.10 -9.27 -15.32
CA GLY A 67 -1.22 -10.00 -16.22
C GLY A 67 -0.23 -10.93 -15.53
N MET A 68 -0.31 -11.10 -14.20
CA MET A 68 0.51 -12.09 -13.50
C MET A 68 -0.03 -13.49 -13.73
N ARG A 69 0.86 -14.43 -14.07
CA ARG A 69 0.45 -15.82 -14.33
C ARG A 69 0.50 -16.63 -13.04
N LYS A 70 -0.37 -17.65 -12.93
CA LYS A 70 -0.39 -18.60 -11.79
C LYS A 70 0.97 -19.26 -11.52
N GLY A 71 1.77 -19.46 -12.56
CA GLY A 71 3.10 -20.07 -12.49
C GLY A 71 4.26 -19.08 -12.30
N ASP A 72 3.99 -17.78 -12.08
CA ASP A 72 5.04 -16.77 -11.99
C ASP A 72 6.02 -17.09 -10.84
N PRO A 73 7.34 -17.17 -11.10
CA PRO A 73 8.33 -17.49 -10.07
C PRO A 73 8.41 -16.41 -8.98
N ARG A 74 8.05 -15.15 -9.28
CA ARG A 74 8.01 -14.06 -8.29
C ARG A 74 6.93 -14.25 -7.23
N LEU A 75 5.90 -15.04 -7.56
CA LEU A 75 4.81 -15.40 -6.65
C LEU A 75 5.00 -16.79 -6.01
N ALA A 76 6.19 -17.40 -6.13
CA ALA A 76 6.44 -18.72 -5.55
C ALA A 76 6.33 -18.69 -4.02
N GLU A 77 6.86 -17.64 -3.39
CA GLU A 77 6.79 -17.46 -1.94
C GLU A 77 5.36 -17.25 -1.44
N LEU A 78 4.59 -16.36 -2.09
CA LEU A 78 3.17 -16.16 -1.80
C LEU A 78 2.39 -17.49 -1.82
N ARG A 79 2.62 -18.31 -2.87
CA ARG A 79 1.97 -19.61 -2.98
C ARG A 79 2.38 -20.54 -1.85
N ARG A 80 3.67 -20.61 -1.52
CA ARG A 80 4.19 -21.43 -0.40
C ARG A 80 3.54 -21.03 0.92
N ASN A 81 3.55 -19.74 1.26
CA ASN A 81 2.97 -19.21 2.49
C ASN A 81 1.47 -19.54 2.57
N LEU A 82 0.75 -19.39 1.46
CA LEU A 82 -0.68 -19.70 1.39
C LEU A 82 -0.99 -21.19 1.59
N MET A 83 -0.17 -22.11 1.06
CA MET A 83 -0.29 -23.54 1.36
C MET A 83 -0.01 -23.86 2.84
N GLU A 84 0.97 -23.18 3.44
CA GLU A 84 1.32 -23.36 4.86
C GLU A 84 0.18 -22.87 5.78
N VAL A 85 -0.37 -21.69 5.49
CA VAL A 85 -1.55 -21.16 6.19
C VAL A 85 -2.74 -22.10 6.03
N HIS A 86 -2.99 -22.60 4.81
CA HIS A 86 -4.09 -23.53 4.58
C HIS A 86 -3.93 -24.84 5.37
N THR A 87 -2.71 -25.38 5.48
CA THR A 87 -2.45 -26.63 6.21
C THR A 87 -2.54 -26.45 7.73
N THR A 88 -2.27 -25.24 8.23
CA THR A 88 -2.37 -24.89 9.65
C THR A 88 -3.79 -24.48 10.05
N MET A 89 -4.60 -24.01 9.11
CA MET A 89 -6.03 -23.84 9.31
C MET A 89 -6.70 -25.22 9.31
N ASP A 90 -7.23 -25.64 10.46
CA ASP A 90 -8.18 -26.75 10.56
C ASP A 90 -9.49 -26.34 9.89
N ASP A 91 -9.52 -26.28 8.55
CA ASP A 91 -10.72 -25.98 7.79
C ASP A 91 -11.60 -27.25 7.73
N PRO A 92 -12.76 -27.27 8.40
CA PRO A 92 -13.68 -28.40 8.36
C PRO A 92 -14.25 -28.67 6.95
N ARG A 93 -14.10 -27.73 6.01
CA ARG A 93 -14.65 -27.83 4.65
C ARG A 93 -13.63 -28.32 3.62
N HIS A 94 -12.37 -28.55 4.00
CA HIS A 94 -11.28 -28.91 3.07
C HIS A 94 -11.28 -28.04 1.81
N SER A 95 -11.50 -26.74 1.97
CA SER A 95 -11.57 -25.81 0.85
C SER A 95 -10.20 -25.75 0.17
N PRO A 96 -10.12 -25.57 -1.15
CA PRO A 96 -8.83 -25.45 -1.81
C PRO A 96 -8.01 -24.29 -1.22
N PRO A 97 -6.67 -24.40 -1.18
CA PRO A 97 -5.80 -23.41 -0.54
C PRO A 97 -6.06 -21.98 -1.03
N PHE A 98 -6.42 -21.83 -2.31
CA PHE A 98 -6.67 -20.53 -2.93
C PHE A 98 -8.01 -19.88 -2.54
N SER A 99 -8.91 -20.57 -1.84
CA SER A 99 -10.22 -20.03 -1.43
C SER A 99 -10.31 -19.72 0.07
N ILE A 100 -9.18 -19.69 0.78
CA ILE A 100 -9.16 -19.31 2.19
C ILE A 100 -9.37 -17.80 2.35
N SER A 101 -9.99 -17.42 3.46
CA SER A 101 -10.04 -16.02 3.92
C SER A 101 -9.02 -15.82 5.03
N VAL A 102 -8.21 -14.78 4.91
CA VAL A 102 -7.14 -14.49 5.87
C VAL A 102 -7.37 -13.15 6.57
N ASP A 103 -7.04 -13.09 7.85
CA ASP A 103 -7.04 -11.85 8.63
C ASP A 103 -5.76 -11.04 8.39
N ARG A 104 -5.77 -9.78 8.84
CA ARG A 104 -4.66 -8.84 8.62
C ARG A 104 -3.29 -9.37 9.06
N PRO A 105 -3.10 -9.95 10.27
CA PRO A 105 -1.78 -10.44 10.66
C PRO A 105 -1.32 -11.63 9.80
N THR A 106 -2.24 -12.48 9.35
CA THR A 106 -1.90 -13.61 8.47
C THR A 106 -1.56 -13.15 7.05
N PHE A 107 -2.19 -12.10 6.55
CA PHE A 107 -1.91 -11.55 5.21
C PHE A 107 -0.47 -10.99 5.07
N LYS A 108 0.15 -10.58 6.19
CA LYS A 108 1.52 -10.01 6.20
C LYS A 108 2.65 -11.04 6.31
N ARG A 109 2.32 -12.33 6.43
CA ARG A 109 3.31 -13.40 6.58
C ARG A 109 3.84 -13.88 5.24
#